data_AF-A0A7W0F881-F1
#
_entry.id   AF-A0A7W0F881-F1
#
_cell.length_a   1.000
_cell.length_b   1.000
_cell.length_c   1.000
_cell.angle_alpha   90.00
_cell.angle_beta   90.00
_cell.angle_gamma   90.00
#
_symmetry.space_group_name_H-M   'P 1'
#
loop_
_entity.id
_entity.type
_entity.pdbx_description
1 polymer ?
#
loop_
_entity_poly.entity_id
_entity_poly.type
_entity_poly.pdbx_seq_one_letter_code
_entity_poly.pdbx_strand_id
1 'polypeptide(L)' 'LVMDKCFRYLKAPVKRVALPDIPTPASYILEDALYPGAKDIKRAVKEVLK' A
#
# COMPACT_ATOMS: atom_id res chain seq x y z
N LEU A 1 -15.68 -1.71 6.97
CA LEU A 1 -15.83 -1.58 8.44
C LEU A 1 -15.15 -0.32 9.01
N VAL A 2 -13.84 -0.11 8.76
CA VAL A 2 -13.11 1.05 9.32
C VAL A 2 -13.57 2.39 8.71
N MET A 3 -13.71 2.47 7.38
CA MET A 3 -14.21 3.68 6.73
C MET A 3 -15.58 4.10 7.27
N ASP A 4 -16.54 3.18 7.33
CA ASP A 4 -17.91 3.46 7.73
C ASP A 4 -18.05 3.96 9.18
N LYS A 5 -17.27 3.38 10.11
CA LYS A 5 -17.36 3.69 11.54
C LYS A 5 -16.47 4.86 11.97
N CYS A 6 -15.38 5.11 11.25
CA CYS A 6 -14.35 6.07 11.66
C CYS A 6 -14.16 7.22 10.66
N PHE A 7 -15.03 7.36 9.65
CA PHE A 7 -14.87 8.37 8.60
C PHE A 7 -14.64 9.77 9.14
N ARG A 8 -15.44 10.18 10.15
CA ARG A 8 -15.33 11.51 10.78
C ARG A 8 -13.99 11.79 11.49
N TYR A 9 -13.21 10.76 11.81
CA TYR A 9 -11.93 10.90 12.51
C TYR A 9 -10.73 10.86 11.56
N LEU A 10 -10.92 10.49 10.29
CA LEU A 10 -9.84 10.41 9.32
C LEU A 10 -9.37 11.81 8.92
N LYS A 11 -8.12 12.15 9.27
CA LYS A 11 -7.45 13.39 8.87
C LYS A 11 -6.87 13.33 7.45
N ALA A 12 -6.83 12.15 6.86
CA ALA A 12 -6.24 11.85 5.56
C ALA A 12 -6.90 10.60 4.96
N PRO A 13 -6.84 10.41 3.62
CA PRO A 13 -7.43 9.24 2.98
C PRO A 13 -6.73 7.94 3.38
N VAL A 14 -7.51 6.86 3.47
CA VAL A 14 -6.95 5.52 3.69
C VAL A 14 -6.28 5.02 2.41
N LYS A 15 -4.99 4.72 2.48
CA LYS A 15 -4.20 4.18 1.37
C LYS A 15 -3.82 2.72 1.63
N ARG A 16 -3.93 1.87 0.60
CA ARG A 16 -3.50 0.47 0.66
C ARG A 16 -2.12 0.32 0.03
N VAL A 17 -1.25 -0.43 0.70
CA VAL A 17 0.00 -0.93 0.15
C VAL A 17 -0.18 -2.44 -0.01
N ALA A 18 -0.29 -2.89 -1.26
CA ALA A 18 -0.61 -4.26 -1.61
C ALA A 18 0.20 -4.68 -2.84
N LEU A 19 0.18 -5.96 -3.16
CA LEU A 19 0.76 -6.48 -4.39
C LEU A 19 0.08 -5.82 -5.60
N PRO A 20 0.82 -5.59 -6.69
CA PRO A 20 0.22 -5.15 -7.94
C PRO A 20 -0.73 -6.22 -8.49
N ASP A 21 -1.73 -5.79 -9.25
CA ASP A 21 -2.77 -6.66 -9.81
C ASP A 21 -2.28 -7.38 -11.07
N ILE A 22 -1.30 -8.27 -10.88
CA ILE A 22 -0.67 -9.10 -11.91
C ILE A 22 -0.38 -10.49 -11.32
N PRO A 23 -0.33 -11.55 -12.15
CA PRO A 23 0.09 -12.87 -11.67
C PRO A 23 1.54 -12.83 -11.19
N THR A 24 1.87 -13.70 -10.22
CA THR A 24 3.23 -13.84 -9.70
C THR A 24 4.18 -14.28 -10.82
N PRO A 25 5.27 -13.53 -11.09
CA PRO A 25 6.23 -13.87 -12.12
C PRO A 25 7.14 -15.02 -11.65
N ALA A 26 7.65 -15.82 -12.60
CA ALA A 26 8.55 -16.94 -12.29
C ALA A 26 10.02 -16.52 -12.05
N SER A 27 10.39 -15.29 -12.40
CA SER A 27 11.75 -14.77 -12.21
C SER A 27 11.92 -14.25 -10.78
N TYR A 28 12.95 -14.73 -10.09
CA TYR A 28 13.30 -14.31 -8.72
C TYR A 28 13.39 -12.79 -8.56
N ILE A 29 14.00 -12.10 -9.54
CA ILE A 29 14.17 -10.64 -9.49
C ILE A 29 12.82 -9.93 -9.57
N LEU A 30 11.90 -10.45 -10.39
CA LEU A 30 10.57 -9.87 -10.56
C LEU A 30 9.65 -10.21 -9.39
N GLU A 31 9.84 -11.38 -8.78
CA GLU A 31 9.13 -11.79 -7.58
C GLU A 31 9.52 -10.91 -6.40
N ASP A 32 10.80 -10.66 -6.16
CA ASP A 32 11.27 -9.75 -5.11
C ASP A 32 10.69 -8.32 -5.26
N ALA A 33 10.60 -7.84 -6.50
CA ALA A 33 9.99 -6.55 -6.81
C ALA A 33 8.46 -6.52 -6.68
N LEU A 34 7.78 -7.68 -6.70
CA LEU A 34 6.33 -7.79 -6.57
C LEU A 34 5.86 -7.47 -5.15
N TYR A 35 6.66 -7.85 -4.15
CA TYR A 35 6.31 -7.73 -2.74
C TYR A 35 6.62 -6.32 -2.21
N PRO A 36 5.62 -5.56 -1.70
CA PRO A 36 5.87 -4.25 -1.13
C PRO A 36 6.76 -4.33 0.11
N GLY A 37 7.76 -3.45 0.19
CA GLY A 37 8.70 -3.40 1.30
C GLY A 37 8.55 -2.16 2.18
N ALA A 38 9.48 -2.02 3.14
CA ALA A 38 9.53 -0.86 4.04
C ALA A 38 9.62 0.49 3.30
N LYS A 39 10.28 0.53 2.14
CA LYS A 39 10.39 1.73 1.31
C LYS A 39 9.03 2.15 0.74
N ASP A 40 8.21 1.20 0.31
CA ASP A 40 6.88 1.44 -0.25
C ASP A 40 5.92 1.93 0.83
N ILE A 41 5.98 1.33 2.02
CA ILE A 41 5.22 1.78 3.19
C ILE A 41 5.59 3.23 3.55
N LYS A 42 6.89 3.54 3.64
CA LYS A 42 7.36 4.90 3.93
C LYS A 42 6.90 5.91 2.88
N ARG A 43 6.91 5.52 1.60
CA ARG A 43 6.42 6.37 0.50
C ARG A 43 4.91 6.60 0.63
N ALA A 44 4.13 5.55 0.87
CA ALA A 44 2.69 5.65 1.04
C ALA A 44 2.30 6.56 2.23
N VAL A 45 3.00 6.45 3.36
CA VAL A 45 2.78 7.34 4.52
C VAL A 45 3.03 8.81 4.15
N LYS A 46 4.14 9.10 3.46
CA LYS A 46 4.47 10.46 3.01
C LYS A 46 3.45 11.02 2.01
N GLU A 47 2.89 10.18 1.15
CA GLU A 47 1.87 10.59 0.18
C GLU A 47 0.52 10.88 0.83
N VAL A 48 0.19 10.21 1.93
CA VAL A 48 -1.05 10.43 2.68
C VAL A 48 -0.97 11.67 3.58
N LEU A 49 0.23 12.04 4.05
CA LEU A 49 0.45 13.19 4.94
C LEU A 49 0.83 14.50 4.22
N LYS A 50 0.94 14.48 2.89
CA LYS A 50 1.09 15.68 2.06
C LYS A 50 -0.26 16.35 1.87
#